data_AF-A0A372JC77-F1
#
_entry.id   AF-A0A372JC77-F1
#
_cell.length_a   1.000
_cell.length_b   1.000
_cell.length_c   1.000
_cell.angle_alpha   90.00
_cell.angle_beta   90.00
_cell.angle_gamma   90.00
#
_symmetry.space_group_name_H-M   'P 1'
#
loop_
_entity.id
_entity.type
_entity.pdbx_description
1 polymer ?
#
loop_
_entity_poly.entity_id
_entity_poly.type
_entity_poly.pdbx_seq_one_letter_code
_entity_poly.pdbx_strand_id
1 'polypeptide(L)'
;MPGGVTRVADSSVFGLRRGGVDTSRCGRSGASMGFASYEEACAKVRELCVDRLGEHIGTQVAALARPAFGLRPVKPGTQPAGHCRWGGPALLSPGTPWPEYDGIPLSLFAVLDVEALGPWAADERPPNGDRLLNVFYCDPDPRRGYVDDGSLQRSDDPRYCRVIPADPASAVEVTAPPPASLHPAQPFYGVPVITLPSACGVDYDPVLDTLDYGGETDGSIYYESLPGWLVSDRFGEAWSEFCSKEQGLYQYDDVFFSPDQAFGWPHLEGHFPLQELSDGEPYRHIITIGQYLGDGGYVHFVLPARAFREGDYSRTVAFLECF
;
A
#
# COMPACT_ATOMS: atom_id res chain seq x y z
N MET A 1 29.99 -51.30 43.07
CA MET A 1 29.24 -51.44 44.35
C MET A 1 28.22 -50.32 44.39
N PRO A 2 27.00 -50.59 44.90
CA PRO A 2 25.78 -51.12 44.24
C PRO A 2 24.81 -49.95 43.89
N GLY A 3 23.63 -50.06 43.29
CA GLY A 3 22.73 -51.17 42.96
C GLY A 3 21.29 -50.66 42.89
N GLY A 4 20.41 -51.40 42.20
CA GLY A 4 18.94 -51.33 42.27
C GLY A 4 18.32 -50.10 41.57
N VAL A 5 17.11 -50.12 41.02
CA VAL A 5 15.95 -50.99 41.28
C VAL A 5 15.08 -51.08 40.02
N THR A 6 14.49 -52.25 39.85
CA THR A 6 13.57 -52.69 38.80
C THR A 6 12.11 -52.29 39.07
N ARG A 7 11.33 -52.19 37.97
CA ARG A 7 9.95 -52.70 37.75
C ARG A 7 8.70 -51.80 38.00
N VAL A 8 7.93 -51.67 36.90
CA VAL A 8 6.54 -52.19 36.66
C VAL A 8 5.33 -51.27 36.82
N ALA A 9 4.43 -51.46 35.83
CA ALA A 9 2.98 -51.22 35.72
C ALA A 9 2.53 -49.81 35.31
N ASP A 10 1.89 -49.58 34.16
CA ASP A 10 0.71 -50.18 33.50
C ASP A 10 -0.59 -49.42 33.83
N SER A 11 -1.45 -49.34 32.80
CA SER A 11 -2.87 -48.96 32.76
C SER A 11 -3.29 -47.48 32.74
N SER A 12 -3.90 -47.09 31.60
CA SER A 12 -5.25 -46.48 31.44
C SER A 12 -5.30 -45.71 30.10
N VAL A 13 -5.80 -46.31 29.01
CA VAL A 13 -7.22 -46.33 28.61
C VAL A 13 -7.87 -44.94 28.65
N PHE A 14 -7.79 -44.21 27.54
CA PHE A 14 -8.82 -43.26 27.13
C PHE A 14 -9.03 -43.37 25.63
N GLY A 15 -10.12 -44.04 25.26
CA GLY A 15 -10.65 -44.03 23.90
C GLY A 15 -11.36 -42.71 23.65
N LEU A 16 -10.91 -41.97 22.64
CA LEU A 16 -11.68 -40.87 22.05
C LEU A 16 -12.10 -41.29 20.65
N ARG A 17 -13.42 -41.35 20.50
CA ARG A 17 -14.16 -41.68 19.28
C ARG A 17 -13.76 -40.74 18.15
N ARG A 18 -13.41 -41.32 16.99
CA ARG A 18 -13.38 -40.63 15.70
C ARG A 18 -14.81 -40.23 15.32
N GLY A 19 -15.15 -38.96 15.50
CA GLY A 19 -16.26 -38.31 14.81
C GLY A 19 -15.73 -37.75 13.50
N GLY A 20 -16.02 -38.40 12.39
CA GLY A 20 -15.81 -37.83 11.06
C GLY A 20 -16.76 -36.67 10.87
N VAL A 21 -16.21 -35.48 10.65
CA VAL A 21 -16.96 -34.34 10.14
C VAL A 21 -16.63 -34.23 8.67
N ASP A 22 -17.67 -34.52 7.89
CA ASP A 22 -17.76 -34.38 6.45
C ASP A 22 -17.62 -32.89 6.09
N THR A 23 -16.42 -32.47 5.69
CA THR A 23 -16.15 -31.15 5.13
C THR A 23 -16.39 -31.16 3.63
N SER A 24 -17.63 -31.46 3.23
CA SER A 24 -18.08 -31.26 1.86
C SER A 24 -19.11 -30.12 1.83
N ARG A 25 -18.84 -29.15 0.93
CA ARG A 25 -19.58 -27.91 0.60
C ARG A 25 -19.26 -26.66 1.43
N CYS A 26 -18.37 -25.84 0.88
CA CYS A 26 -18.76 -24.53 0.36
C CYS A 26 -17.65 -24.01 -0.57
N GLY A 27 -17.58 -24.58 -1.77
CA GLY A 27 -16.93 -23.91 -2.89
C GLY A 27 -17.83 -22.76 -3.33
N ARG A 28 -17.51 -21.55 -2.87
CA ARG A 28 -17.79 -20.34 -3.65
C ARG A 28 -16.44 -19.86 -4.15
N SER A 29 -16.15 -20.15 -5.42
CA SER A 29 -15.15 -19.41 -6.16
C SER A 29 -15.60 -17.95 -6.16
N GLY A 30 -15.00 -17.13 -5.29
CA GLY A 30 -15.10 -15.68 -5.37
C GLY A 30 -14.39 -15.24 -6.65
N ALA A 31 -15.10 -15.31 -7.78
CA ALA A 31 -14.70 -14.54 -8.93
C ALA A 31 -14.86 -13.07 -8.51
N SER A 32 -13.76 -12.43 -8.17
CA SER A 32 -13.64 -10.97 -8.14
C SER A 32 -14.22 -10.48 -9.47
N MET A 33 -15.41 -9.87 -9.41
CA MET A 33 -15.99 -9.21 -10.58
C MET A 33 -15.22 -7.92 -10.77
N GLY A 34 -14.05 -8.02 -11.40
CA GLY A 34 -13.35 -6.84 -11.88
C GLY A 34 -14.31 -6.00 -12.73
N PHE A 35 -14.33 -4.70 -12.49
CA PHE A 35 -15.19 -3.78 -13.25
C PHE A 35 -14.90 -3.91 -14.75
N ALA A 36 -15.93 -3.81 -15.59
CA ALA A 36 -15.73 -3.89 -17.03
C ALA A 36 -15.01 -2.65 -17.58
N SER A 37 -15.03 -1.54 -16.84
CA SER A 37 -14.32 -0.29 -17.16
C SER A 37 -14.09 0.59 -15.93
N TYR A 38 -13.18 1.56 -16.06
CA TYR A 38 -12.98 2.62 -15.07
C TYR A 38 -14.25 3.47 -14.84
N GLU A 39 -15.01 3.75 -15.90
CA GLU A 39 -16.25 4.52 -15.82
C GLU A 39 -17.31 3.80 -14.98
N GLU A 40 -17.46 2.48 -15.14
CA GLU A 40 -18.36 1.66 -14.32
C GLU A 40 -17.95 1.68 -12.85
N ALA A 41 -16.65 1.56 -12.58
CA ALA A 41 -16.11 1.58 -11.23
C ALA A 41 -16.37 2.94 -10.55
N CYS A 42 -16.11 4.05 -11.24
CA CYS A 42 -16.40 5.40 -10.76
C CYS A 42 -17.90 5.63 -10.54
N ALA A 43 -18.77 5.08 -11.38
CA ALA A 43 -20.21 5.18 -11.19
C ALA A 43 -20.67 4.48 -9.90
N LYS A 44 -20.14 3.28 -9.60
CA LYS A 44 -20.43 2.55 -8.36
C LYS A 44 -19.88 3.26 -7.12
N VAL A 45 -18.67 3.81 -7.21
CA VAL A 45 -18.11 4.64 -6.13
C VAL A 45 -18.98 5.87 -5.90
N ARG A 46 -19.43 6.54 -6.97
CA ARG A 46 -20.34 7.68 -6.86
C ARG A 46 -21.66 7.32 -6.19
N GLU A 47 -22.28 6.21 -6.60
CA GLU A 47 -23.52 5.70 -5.98
C GLU A 47 -23.30 5.47 -4.49
N LEU A 48 -22.24 4.75 -4.11
CA LEU A 48 -21.89 4.52 -2.70
C LEU A 48 -21.69 5.83 -1.93
N CYS A 49 -20.95 6.80 -2.49
CA CYS A 49 -20.72 8.10 -1.85
C CYS A 49 -22.04 8.86 -1.64
N VAL A 50 -22.90 8.92 -2.65
CA VAL A 50 -24.19 9.64 -2.56
C VAL A 50 -25.12 8.95 -1.57
N ASP A 51 -25.18 7.62 -1.58
CA ASP A 51 -26.03 6.83 -0.67
C ASP A 51 -25.61 7.01 0.80
N ARG A 52 -24.31 7.11 1.07
CA ARG A 52 -23.77 7.21 2.44
C ARG A 52 -23.65 8.63 2.95
N LEU A 53 -23.24 9.57 2.10
CA LEU A 53 -22.90 10.93 2.49
C LEU A 53 -23.97 11.96 2.12
N GLY A 54 -24.97 11.57 1.33
CA GLY A 54 -25.93 12.47 0.72
C GLY A 54 -25.41 13.07 -0.59
N GLU A 55 -26.30 13.68 -1.37
CA GLU A 55 -25.99 14.16 -2.72
C GLU A 55 -24.90 15.24 -2.75
N HIS A 56 -24.94 16.18 -1.80
CA HIS A 56 -24.02 17.33 -1.72
C HIS A 56 -22.58 16.91 -1.41
N ILE A 57 -22.35 16.29 -0.25
CA ILE A 57 -21.01 15.84 0.18
C ILE A 57 -20.57 14.64 -0.67
N GLY A 58 -21.47 13.68 -0.93
CA GLY A 58 -21.16 12.47 -1.68
C GLY A 58 -20.70 12.74 -3.11
N THR A 59 -21.26 13.72 -3.80
CA THR A 59 -20.77 14.13 -5.12
C THR A 59 -19.35 14.69 -5.07
N GLN A 60 -19.02 15.48 -4.04
CA GLN A 60 -17.68 16.06 -3.89
C GLN A 60 -16.65 14.99 -3.55
N VAL A 61 -16.95 14.08 -2.62
CA VAL A 61 -16.06 12.96 -2.28
C VAL A 61 -15.85 12.04 -3.49
N ALA A 62 -16.91 11.71 -4.23
CA ALA A 62 -16.80 10.92 -5.45
C ALA A 62 -15.94 11.59 -6.53
N ALA A 63 -15.92 12.93 -6.59
CA ALA A 63 -15.07 13.68 -7.52
C ALA A 63 -13.57 13.62 -7.15
N LEU A 64 -13.24 13.26 -5.90
CA LEU A 64 -11.87 13.00 -5.49
C LEU A 64 -11.38 11.61 -5.88
N ALA A 65 -12.23 10.72 -6.40
CA ALA A 65 -11.87 9.34 -6.71
C ALA A 65 -10.70 9.25 -7.71
N ARG A 66 -9.72 8.40 -7.40
CA ARG A 66 -8.53 8.17 -8.24
C ARG A 66 -8.38 6.70 -8.62
N PRO A 67 -8.02 6.38 -9.88
CA PRO A 67 -7.59 5.05 -10.25
C PRO A 67 -6.32 4.66 -9.50
N ALA A 68 -6.21 3.38 -9.19
CA ALA A 68 -5.02 2.78 -8.61
C ALA A 68 -4.86 1.33 -9.10
N PHE A 69 -3.81 0.68 -8.61
CA PHE A 69 -3.58 -0.74 -8.84
C PHE A 69 -3.35 -1.44 -7.50
N GLY A 70 -4.26 -2.35 -7.12
CA GLY A 70 -3.96 -3.33 -6.07
C GLY A 70 -2.88 -4.29 -6.56
N LEU A 71 -1.83 -4.51 -5.77
CA LEU A 71 -0.66 -5.29 -6.17
C LEU A 71 -0.76 -6.70 -5.60
N ARG A 72 -0.62 -7.70 -6.47
CA ARG A 72 -0.78 -9.11 -6.09
C ARG A 72 0.39 -9.97 -6.54
N PRO A 73 0.92 -10.86 -5.69
CA PRO A 73 1.97 -11.78 -6.09
C PRO A 73 1.55 -12.63 -7.29
N VAL A 74 2.49 -12.88 -8.20
CA VAL A 74 2.27 -13.81 -9.30
C VAL A 74 2.09 -15.23 -8.75
N LYS A 75 1.01 -15.88 -9.20
CA LYS A 75 0.69 -17.29 -8.94
C LYS A 75 0.92 -18.13 -10.20
N PRO A 76 1.06 -19.47 -10.10
CA PRO A 76 1.18 -20.33 -11.28
C PRO A 76 0.05 -20.07 -12.28
N GLY A 77 0.41 -19.72 -13.51
CA GLY A 77 -0.53 -19.41 -14.59
C GLY A 77 -0.83 -17.91 -14.77
N THR A 78 -0.41 -17.05 -13.84
CA THR A 78 -0.50 -15.59 -13.98
C THR A 78 0.81 -15.03 -14.54
N GLN A 79 0.73 -14.04 -15.42
CA GLN A 79 1.91 -13.33 -15.91
C GLN A 79 2.22 -12.12 -15.02
N PRO A 80 3.49 -11.83 -14.74
CA PRO A 80 3.86 -10.57 -14.08
C PRO A 80 3.51 -9.37 -14.96
N ALA A 81 3.26 -8.23 -14.32
CA ALA A 81 3.13 -6.95 -14.99
C ALA A 81 4.51 -6.43 -15.42
N GLY A 82 5.02 -6.88 -16.57
CA GLY A 82 6.32 -6.43 -17.09
C GLY A 82 7.45 -6.71 -16.11
N HIS A 83 8.18 -5.67 -15.70
CA HIS A 83 9.27 -5.77 -14.72
C HIS A 83 8.85 -5.62 -13.25
N CYS A 84 7.56 -5.49 -12.97
CA CYS A 84 7.01 -5.30 -11.63
C CYS A 84 7.41 -6.40 -10.65
N ARG A 85 8.01 -6.02 -9.53
CA ARG A 85 8.38 -6.93 -8.44
C ARG A 85 8.63 -6.19 -7.13
N TRP A 86 8.42 -6.89 -6.03
CA TRP A 86 9.04 -6.51 -4.75
C TRP A 86 10.47 -7.07 -4.70
N GLY A 87 11.39 -6.30 -4.11
CA GLY A 87 12.78 -6.71 -3.87
C GLY A 87 13.59 -7.05 -5.13
N GLY A 88 14.66 -7.82 -4.93
CA GLY A 88 15.62 -8.21 -5.97
C GLY A 88 16.66 -7.14 -6.31
N PRO A 89 17.37 -7.30 -7.44
CA PRO A 89 18.22 -6.24 -7.99
C PRO A 89 17.39 -5.04 -8.47
N ALA A 90 17.94 -3.84 -8.38
CA ALA A 90 17.35 -2.65 -8.97
C ALA A 90 17.54 -2.67 -10.50
N LEU A 91 16.64 -2.02 -11.25
CA LEU A 91 16.80 -1.76 -12.69
C LEU A 91 17.19 -0.30 -12.88
N LEU A 92 18.49 -0.02 -12.93
CA LEU A 92 19.00 1.35 -13.03
C LEU A 92 19.63 1.61 -14.38
N SER A 93 19.55 2.86 -14.85
CA SER A 93 20.33 3.31 -16.01
C SER A 93 21.84 3.11 -15.74
N PRO A 94 22.65 2.74 -16.75
CA PRO A 94 24.08 2.56 -16.56
C PRO A 94 24.76 3.81 -15.99
N GLY A 95 25.53 3.64 -14.91
CA GLY A 95 26.24 4.73 -14.24
C GLY A 95 25.42 5.51 -13.21
N THR A 96 24.12 5.20 -13.05
CA THR A 96 23.33 5.74 -11.94
C THR A 96 23.91 5.24 -10.60
N PRO A 97 24.29 6.16 -9.68
CA PRO A 97 24.80 5.76 -8.38
C PRO A 97 23.70 5.09 -7.54
N TRP A 98 24.10 4.18 -6.66
CA TRP A 98 23.17 3.61 -5.68
C TRP A 98 22.71 4.72 -4.72
N PRO A 99 21.42 4.82 -4.37
CA PRO A 99 20.94 5.82 -3.45
C PRO A 99 21.40 5.55 -2.02
N GLU A 100 21.80 6.60 -1.31
CA GLU A 100 22.32 6.54 0.05
C GLU A 100 21.70 7.63 0.95
N TYR A 101 21.61 7.34 2.24
CA TYR A 101 21.33 8.30 3.31
C TYR A 101 22.57 8.39 4.21
N ASP A 102 23.23 9.56 4.22
CA ASP A 102 24.43 9.82 5.03
C ASP A 102 25.52 8.72 4.93
N GLY A 103 25.75 8.23 3.72
CA GLY A 103 26.74 7.19 3.40
C GLY A 103 26.24 5.75 3.62
N ILE A 104 24.97 5.58 3.98
CA ILE A 104 24.34 4.27 4.15
C ILE A 104 23.47 3.97 2.92
N PRO A 105 23.73 2.88 2.18
CA PRO A 105 22.92 2.51 1.02
C PRO A 105 21.49 2.14 1.41
N LEU A 106 20.53 2.63 0.62
CA LEU A 106 19.12 2.30 0.79
C LEU A 106 18.82 0.90 0.24
N SER A 107 17.81 0.24 0.81
CA SER A 107 17.33 -1.07 0.37
C SER A 107 16.30 -0.90 -0.75
N LEU A 108 16.37 -1.73 -1.79
CA LEU A 108 15.33 -1.75 -2.82
C LEU A 108 14.11 -2.50 -2.28
N PHE A 109 12.95 -1.84 -2.26
CA PHE A 109 11.67 -2.48 -1.90
C PHE A 109 10.83 -2.87 -3.10
N ALA A 110 10.82 -2.09 -4.18
CA ALA A 110 10.05 -2.43 -5.36
C ALA A 110 10.62 -1.86 -6.66
N VAL A 111 10.29 -2.53 -7.76
CA VAL A 111 10.39 -1.98 -9.11
C VAL A 111 8.98 -1.95 -9.68
N LEU A 112 8.53 -0.80 -10.17
CA LEU A 112 7.26 -0.62 -10.86
C LEU A 112 7.49 -0.39 -12.34
N ASP A 113 6.92 -1.24 -13.19
CA ASP A 113 6.77 -0.99 -14.61
C ASP A 113 5.42 -0.32 -14.86
N VAL A 114 5.46 1.01 -14.93
CA VAL A 114 4.28 1.89 -14.98
C VAL A 114 3.38 1.51 -16.15
N GLU A 115 3.96 1.22 -17.32
CA GLU A 115 3.16 0.87 -18.51
C GLU A 115 2.55 -0.54 -18.41
N ALA A 116 3.22 -1.45 -17.71
CA ALA A 116 2.77 -2.82 -17.59
C ALA A 116 1.72 -3.05 -16.49
N LEU A 117 1.55 -2.11 -15.55
CA LEU A 117 0.54 -2.20 -14.48
C LEU A 117 -0.90 -2.28 -15.02
N GLY A 118 -1.18 -1.60 -16.14
CA GLY A 118 -2.47 -1.67 -16.80
C GLY A 118 -2.82 -0.39 -17.56
N PRO A 119 -4.07 -0.28 -18.06
CA PRO A 119 -4.53 0.93 -18.71
C PRO A 119 -4.64 2.09 -17.73
N TRP A 120 -4.19 3.28 -18.15
CA TRP A 120 -4.15 4.49 -17.34
C TRP A 120 -5.25 5.48 -17.71
N ALA A 121 -5.80 6.16 -16.71
CA ALA A 121 -6.43 7.46 -16.94
C ALA A 121 -5.34 8.51 -17.19
N ALA A 122 -5.52 9.37 -18.19
CA ALA A 122 -4.45 10.26 -18.68
C ALA A 122 -3.86 11.17 -17.60
N ASP A 123 -4.68 11.64 -16.66
CA ASP A 123 -4.29 12.60 -15.62
C ASP A 123 -3.60 11.97 -14.40
N GLU A 124 -3.61 10.64 -14.32
CA GLU A 124 -3.11 9.87 -13.17
C GLU A 124 -1.80 9.13 -13.49
N ARG A 125 -1.42 9.13 -14.76
CA ARG A 125 -0.16 8.54 -15.24
C ARG A 125 1.03 9.40 -14.81
N PRO A 126 2.13 8.79 -14.37
CA PRO A 126 3.43 9.45 -14.29
C PRO A 126 3.80 10.19 -15.60
N PRO A 127 4.59 11.27 -15.53
CA PRO A 127 4.99 12.04 -16.71
C PRO A 127 5.61 11.15 -17.80
N ASN A 128 5.41 11.54 -19.06
CA ASN A 128 5.86 10.77 -20.23
C ASN A 128 7.39 10.60 -20.24
N GLY A 129 7.86 9.43 -19.80
CA GLY A 129 9.28 9.06 -19.75
C GLY A 129 9.62 8.08 -18.63
N ASP A 130 8.90 8.17 -17.52
CA ASP A 130 9.19 7.42 -16.29
C ASP A 130 8.50 6.05 -16.29
N ARG A 131 9.03 5.14 -17.12
CA ARG A 131 8.41 3.83 -17.37
C ARG A 131 8.77 2.78 -16.33
N LEU A 132 9.98 2.85 -15.76
CA LEU A 132 10.36 2.05 -14.60
C LEU A 132 10.62 2.97 -13.41
N LEU A 133 10.03 2.68 -12.26
CA LEU A 133 10.32 3.36 -10.99
C LEU A 133 10.96 2.36 -10.02
N ASN A 134 12.18 2.66 -9.57
CA ASN A 134 12.86 1.90 -8.54
C ASN A 134 12.62 2.59 -7.19
N VAL A 135 11.98 1.89 -6.26
CA VAL A 135 11.57 2.42 -4.96
C VAL A 135 12.51 1.88 -3.89
N PHE A 136 13.26 2.80 -3.27
CA PHE A 136 14.25 2.53 -2.25
C PHE A 136 13.83 3.13 -0.92
N TYR A 137 14.18 2.45 0.16
CA TYR A 137 13.86 2.87 1.53
C TYR A 137 15.00 2.53 2.48
N CYS A 138 15.16 3.34 3.52
CA CYS A 138 16.09 3.04 4.59
C CYS A 138 15.48 1.97 5.51
N ASP A 139 15.89 0.72 5.29
CA ASP A 139 15.52 -0.45 6.10
C ASP A 139 16.74 -0.89 6.94
N PRO A 140 16.95 -0.27 8.11
CA PRO A 140 18.10 -0.58 8.96
C PRO A 140 17.99 -1.97 9.61
N ASP A 141 18.94 -2.87 9.31
CA ASP A 141 19.08 -4.17 10.00
C ASP A 141 20.35 -4.20 10.88
N PRO A 142 20.22 -4.12 12.22
CA PRO A 142 21.36 -4.21 13.14
C PRO A 142 22.20 -5.48 12.97
N ARG A 143 21.61 -6.58 12.51
CA ARG A 143 22.32 -7.86 12.27
C ARG A 143 23.26 -7.79 11.07
N ARG A 144 23.08 -6.81 10.19
CA ARG A 144 23.91 -6.56 9.00
C ARG A 144 24.95 -5.48 9.21
N GLY A 145 25.17 -5.08 10.46
CA GLY A 145 26.14 -4.06 10.84
C GLY A 145 25.59 -2.64 10.76
N TYR A 146 24.26 -2.49 10.64
CA TYR A 146 23.62 -1.19 10.76
C TYR A 146 23.72 -0.70 12.21
N VAL A 147 24.22 0.52 12.42
CA VAL A 147 24.24 1.18 13.73
C VAL A 147 23.22 2.30 13.70
N ASP A 148 22.04 2.05 14.27
CA ASP A 148 21.06 3.11 14.52
C ASP A 148 21.50 3.89 15.76
N ASP A 149 21.92 5.14 15.55
CA ASP A 149 22.30 6.07 16.62
C ASP A 149 21.12 6.92 17.10
N GLY A 150 19.90 6.61 16.64
CA GLY A 150 18.67 7.33 16.95
C GLY A 150 18.46 8.60 16.11
N SER A 151 19.40 8.99 15.24
CA SER A 151 19.25 10.15 14.35
C SER A 151 18.32 9.89 13.14
N LEU A 152 17.99 8.62 12.90
CA LEU A 152 17.28 8.12 11.73
C LEU A 152 15.75 8.12 11.88
N GLN A 153 15.23 8.66 12.99
CA GLN A 153 13.79 8.68 13.29
C GLN A 153 12.98 9.73 12.49
N ARG A 154 13.60 10.38 11.50
CA ARG A 154 12.94 11.40 10.66
C ARG A 154 12.37 10.78 9.40
N SER A 155 11.27 10.06 9.53
CA SER A 155 10.51 9.51 8.39
C SER A 155 10.02 10.60 7.43
N ASP A 156 9.93 11.85 7.90
CA ASP A 156 9.61 13.04 7.11
C ASP A 156 10.77 13.54 6.22
N ASP A 157 12.01 13.07 6.45
CA ASP A 157 13.15 13.46 5.61
C ASP A 157 13.09 12.73 4.26
N PRO A 158 12.95 13.43 3.12
CA PRO A 158 12.96 12.79 1.81
C PRO A 158 14.17 11.91 1.59
N ARG A 159 15.32 12.20 2.22
CA ARG A 159 16.56 11.39 2.12
C ARG A 159 16.40 9.95 2.63
N TYR A 160 15.39 9.67 3.46
CA TYR A 160 15.11 8.33 3.98
C TYR A 160 14.54 7.36 2.93
N CYS A 161 14.11 7.88 1.78
CA CYS A 161 13.68 7.09 0.64
C CYS A 161 14.16 7.68 -0.69
N ARG A 162 14.16 6.88 -1.76
CA ARG A 162 14.40 7.39 -3.11
C ARG A 162 13.50 6.67 -4.08
N VAL A 163 12.92 7.42 -5.01
CA VAL A 163 12.32 6.86 -6.21
C VAL A 163 13.17 7.30 -7.39
N ILE A 164 13.74 6.34 -8.11
CA ILE A 164 14.65 6.60 -9.23
C ILE A 164 14.02 6.04 -10.51
N PRO A 165 13.64 6.91 -11.46
CA PRO A 165 13.16 6.44 -12.74
C PRO A 165 14.30 5.85 -13.58
N ALA A 166 13.97 4.88 -14.43
CA ALA A 166 14.89 4.32 -15.40
C ALA A 166 14.18 4.03 -16.72
N ASP A 167 14.93 4.03 -17.82
CA ASP A 167 14.42 3.60 -19.12
C ASP A 167 14.51 2.06 -19.22
N PRO A 168 13.37 1.34 -19.36
CA PRO A 168 13.36 -0.12 -19.48
C PRO A 168 14.21 -0.66 -20.63
N ALA A 169 14.42 0.13 -21.70
CA ALA A 169 15.21 -0.33 -22.84
C ALA A 169 16.72 -0.35 -22.56
N SER A 170 17.20 0.40 -21.57
CA SER A 170 18.63 0.55 -21.26
C SER A 170 19.00 0.19 -19.82
N ALA A 171 18.02 0.01 -18.94
CA ALA A 171 18.24 -0.34 -17.55
C ALA A 171 18.96 -1.69 -17.40
N VAL A 172 19.86 -1.76 -16.43
CA VAL A 172 20.62 -2.95 -16.06
C VAL A 172 20.33 -3.35 -14.63
N GLU A 173 20.41 -4.64 -14.35
CA GLU A 173 20.29 -5.14 -12.98
C GLU A 173 21.51 -4.71 -12.15
N VAL A 174 21.25 -4.06 -11.02
CA VAL A 174 22.26 -3.64 -10.05
C VAL A 174 21.90 -4.22 -8.68
N THR A 175 22.80 -5.02 -8.12
CA THR A 175 22.63 -5.60 -6.78
C THR A 175 22.94 -4.57 -5.71
N ALA A 176 22.14 -4.58 -4.64
CA ALA A 176 22.35 -3.70 -3.50
C ALA A 176 23.74 -3.88 -2.87
N PRO A 177 24.51 -2.79 -2.65
CA PRO A 177 25.75 -2.86 -1.90
C PRO A 177 25.46 -3.07 -0.40
N PRO A 178 26.31 -3.81 0.33
CA PRO A 178 26.19 -3.90 1.79
C PRO A 178 26.33 -2.52 2.45
N PRO A 179 25.64 -2.24 3.57
CA PRO A 179 24.80 -3.13 4.37
C PRO A 179 23.33 -3.24 3.93
N ALA A 180 22.90 -2.62 2.83
CA ALA A 180 21.49 -2.59 2.41
C ALA A 180 20.84 -3.99 2.36
N SER A 181 19.58 -4.06 2.80
CA SER A 181 18.78 -5.29 2.76
C SER A 181 18.60 -5.77 1.33
N LEU A 182 18.77 -7.08 1.14
CA LEU A 182 18.49 -7.74 -0.14
C LEU A 182 17.24 -8.61 0.05
N HIS A 183 16.08 -8.03 -0.26
CA HIS A 183 14.83 -8.76 -0.23
C HIS A 183 14.73 -9.69 -1.46
N PRO A 184 14.17 -10.91 -1.31
CA PRO A 184 13.95 -11.79 -2.44
C PRO A 184 13.05 -11.12 -3.49
N ALA A 185 13.41 -11.29 -4.77
CA ALA A 185 12.58 -10.84 -5.87
C ALA A 185 11.26 -11.61 -5.88
N GLN A 186 10.14 -10.89 -5.81
CA GLN A 186 8.81 -11.46 -5.91
C GLN A 186 8.00 -10.68 -6.95
N PRO A 187 7.80 -11.26 -8.16
CA PRO A 187 7.02 -10.61 -9.21
C PRO A 187 5.56 -10.42 -8.80
N PHE A 188 4.95 -9.33 -9.27
CA PHE A 188 3.53 -9.04 -9.05
C PHE A 188 2.83 -8.56 -10.33
N TYR A 189 1.50 -8.56 -10.27
CA TYR A 189 0.64 -7.95 -11.27
C TYR A 189 -0.29 -6.92 -10.61
N GLY A 190 -0.77 -5.96 -11.40
CA GLY A 190 -1.71 -4.94 -10.95
C GLY A 190 -3.16 -5.36 -11.20
N VAL A 191 -4.04 -5.00 -10.27
CA VAL A 191 -5.50 -5.11 -10.42
C VAL A 191 -6.07 -3.69 -10.39
N PRO A 192 -6.68 -3.21 -11.48
CA PRO A 192 -7.27 -1.88 -11.51
C PRO A 192 -8.36 -1.71 -10.45
N VAL A 193 -8.28 -0.63 -9.68
CA VAL A 193 -9.25 -0.26 -8.63
C VAL A 193 -9.49 1.25 -8.64
N ILE A 194 -10.51 1.69 -7.92
CA ILE A 194 -10.78 3.10 -7.60
C ILE A 194 -10.59 3.31 -6.12
N THR A 195 -9.94 4.40 -5.76
CA THR A 195 -9.61 4.75 -4.38
C THR A 195 -10.19 6.13 -4.05
N LEU A 196 -10.50 6.34 -2.77
CA LEU A 196 -10.92 7.60 -2.19
C LEU A 196 -9.89 8.02 -1.14
N PRO A 197 -9.79 9.32 -0.81
CA PRO A 197 -8.99 9.75 0.32
C PRO A 197 -9.34 8.96 1.58
N SER A 198 -8.34 8.57 2.38
CA SER A 198 -8.60 7.78 3.57
C SER A 198 -9.51 8.55 4.52
N ALA A 199 -10.66 7.98 4.83
CA ALA A 199 -11.55 8.45 5.89
C ALA A 199 -11.50 7.49 7.10
N CYS A 200 -10.53 6.57 7.14
CA CYS A 200 -10.39 5.54 8.16
C CYS A 200 -9.18 5.86 9.05
N GLY A 201 -9.19 5.36 10.30
CA GLY A 201 -8.03 5.43 11.19
C GLY A 201 -8.20 6.35 12.39
N VAL A 202 -7.09 6.68 13.05
CA VAL A 202 -7.01 7.71 14.11
C VAL A 202 -7.06 9.12 13.53
N ASP A 203 -6.73 9.25 12.24
CA ASP A 203 -6.81 10.48 11.48
C ASP A 203 -7.40 10.20 10.09
N TYR A 204 -7.73 11.24 9.34
CA TYR A 204 -8.21 11.13 7.96
C TYR A 204 -7.34 11.97 7.01
N ASP A 205 -7.51 11.75 5.71
CA ASP A 205 -6.78 12.52 4.71
C ASP A 205 -7.21 13.99 4.71
N PRO A 206 -6.30 14.96 4.88
CA PRO A 206 -6.64 16.37 5.04
C PRO A 206 -7.30 17.00 3.81
N VAL A 207 -7.29 16.33 2.64
CA VAL A 207 -8.09 16.77 1.50
C VAL A 207 -9.58 16.81 1.82
N LEU A 208 -10.07 16.00 2.76
CA LEU A 208 -11.46 15.99 3.18
C LEU A 208 -11.87 17.31 3.87
N ASP A 209 -10.93 18.04 4.47
CA ASP A 209 -11.21 19.35 5.07
C ASP A 209 -11.51 20.43 4.02
N THR A 210 -11.26 20.15 2.74
CA THR A 210 -11.52 21.10 1.64
C THR A 210 -12.94 21.04 1.09
N LEU A 211 -13.75 20.09 1.57
CA LEU A 211 -15.13 19.89 1.11
C LEU A 211 -16.05 20.99 1.64
N ASP A 212 -17.09 21.31 0.86
CA ASP A 212 -18.20 22.12 1.34
C ASP A 212 -19.21 21.22 2.05
N TYR A 213 -19.26 21.33 3.39
CA TYR A 213 -20.17 20.56 4.23
C TYR A 213 -21.57 21.15 4.37
N GLY A 214 -21.87 22.30 3.77
CA GLY A 214 -23.22 22.87 3.76
C GLY A 214 -23.80 23.18 5.15
N GLY A 215 -22.95 23.39 6.17
CA GLY A 215 -23.34 23.58 7.57
C GLY A 215 -23.70 22.30 8.32
N GLU A 216 -23.52 21.11 7.73
CA GLU A 216 -23.77 19.83 8.41
C GLU A 216 -22.80 19.54 9.56
N THR A 217 -21.70 20.31 9.63
CA THR A 217 -20.72 20.30 10.72
C THR A 217 -21.12 21.21 11.89
N ASP A 218 -22.03 22.16 11.66
CA ASP A 218 -22.35 23.24 12.60
C ASP A 218 -22.99 22.71 13.90
N GLY A 219 -22.54 23.23 15.03
CA GLY A 219 -23.01 22.84 16.36
C GLY A 219 -22.39 21.56 16.90
N SER A 220 -21.55 20.87 16.12
CA SER A 220 -20.71 19.76 16.58
C SER A 220 -19.29 20.25 16.82
N ILE A 221 -18.87 20.34 18.08
CA ILE A 221 -17.50 20.73 18.45
C ILE A 221 -16.46 19.82 17.74
N TYR A 222 -16.81 18.57 17.48
CA TYR A 222 -15.93 17.60 16.84
C TYR A 222 -15.79 17.85 15.33
N TYR A 223 -16.92 18.01 14.62
CA TYR A 223 -16.89 18.19 13.16
C TYR A 223 -16.53 19.61 12.76
N GLU A 224 -16.74 20.62 13.61
CA GLU A 224 -16.27 21.98 13.33
C GLU A 224 -14.74 22.08 13.30
N SER A 225 -14.05 21.32 14.16
CA SER A 225 -12.59 21.30 14.18
C SER A 225 -11.98 20.35 13.16
N LEU A 226 -12.68 19.25 12.88
CA LEU A 226 -12.19 18.14 12.08
C LEU A 226 -13.33 17.58 11.20
N PRO A 227 -13.73 18.30 10.15
CA PRO A 227 -14.93 18.00 9.38
C PRO A 227 -14.83 16.70 8.56
N GLY A 228 -13.61 16.24 8.22
CA GLY A 228 -13.39 14.95 7.58
C GLY A 228 -13.94 13.76 8.36
N TRP A 229 -14.07 13.86 9.68
CA TRP A 229 -14.70 12.81 10.50
C TRP A 229 -16.16 12.57 10.17
N LEU A 230 -16.89 13.58 9.67
CA LEU A 230 -18.26 13.35 9.23
C LEU A 230 -18.30 12.34 8.07
N VAL A 231 -17.31 12.38 7.17
CA VAL A 231 -17.17 11.42 6.07
C VAL A 231 -16.83 10.03 6.63
N SER A 232 -15.90 9.97 7.58
CA SER A 232 -15.53 8.73 8.30
C SER A 232 -16.76 8.05 8.93
N ASP A 233 -17.50 8.79 9.75
CA ASP A 233 -18.64 8.28 10.52
C ASP A 233 -19.77 7.80 9.61
N ARG A 234 -20.03 8.52 8.50
CA ARG A 234 -21.11 8.17 7.58
C ARG A 234 -20.77 7.01 6.66
N PHE A 235 -19.52 6.89 6.21
CA PHE A 235 -19.09 5.69 5.50
C PHE A 235 -19.09 4.48 6.42
N GLY A 236 -18.57 4.63 7.64
CA GLY A 236 -18.31 3.52 8.53
C GLY A 236 -17.54 2.40 7.82
N GLU A 237 -18.01 1.16 7.97
CA GLU A 237 -17.39 0.00 7.32
C GLU A 237 -17.69 -0.09 5.81
N ALA A 238 -18.66 0.67 5.28
CA ALA A 238 -19.14 0.48 3.91
C ALA A 238 -18.04 0.68 2.85
N TRP A 239 -17.11 1.62 3.07
CA TRP A 239 -15.98 1.82 2.16
C TRP A 239 -14.99 0.65 2.20
N SER A 240 -14.58 0.22 3.40
CA SER A 240 -13.69 -0.94 3.58
C SER A 240 -14.30 -2.22 3.00
N GLU A 241 -15.60 -2.43 3.22
CA GLU A 241 -16.34 -3.55 2.63
C GLU A 241 -16.38 -3.48 1.10
N PHE A 242 -16.59 -2.30 0.52
CA PHE A 242 -16.55 -2.11 -0.93
C PHE A 242 -15.16 -2.42 -1.50
N CYS A 243 -14.10 -1.86 -0.90
CA CYS A 243 -12.71 -2.15 -1.28
C CYS A 243 -12.40 -3.64 -1.22
N SER A 244 -12.87 -4.34 -0.18
CA SER A 244 -12.58 -5.76 0.02
C SER A 244 -13.43 -6.67 -0.87
N LYS A 245 -14.75 -6.47 -0.90
CA LYS A 245 -15.70 -7.40 -1.53
C LYS A 245 -15.90 -7.13 -3.03
N GLU A 246 -16.00 -5.85 -3.41
CA GLU A 246 -16.29 -5.47 -4.80
C GLU A 246 -15.01 -5.29 -5.61
N GLN A 247 -13.99 -4.64 -5.04
CA GLN A 247 -12.74 -4.37 -5.75
C GLN A 247 -11.66 -5.45 -5.54
N GLY A 248 -11.73 -6.19 -4.43
CA GLY A 248 -10.67 -7.13 -4.02
C GLY A 248 -9.33 -6.43 -3.76
N LEU A 249 -9.36 -5.17 -3.31
CA LEU A 249 -8.16 -4.37 -3.05
C LEU A 249 -7.38 -4.93 -1.87
N TYR A 250 -8.04 -5.04 -0.71
CA TYR A 250 -7.41 -5.52 0.52
C TYR A 250 -7.48 -7.03 0.71
N GLN A 251 -8.43 -7.70 0.05
CA GLN A 251 -8.66 -9.12 0.21
C GLN A 251 -8.61 -9.83 -1.13
N TYR A 252 -7.79 -10.86 -1.22
CA TYR A 252 -7.72 -11.72 -2.39
C TYR A 252 -7.21 -13.11 -2.00
N ASP A 253 -7.79 -14.14 -2.64
CA ASP A 253 -7.45 -15.54 -2.39
C ASP A 253 -7.49 -15.92 -0.89
N ASP A 254 -6.33 -16.25 -0.32
CA ASP A 254 -6.11 -16.62 1.08
C ASP A 254 -5.57 -15.46 1.94
N VAL A 255 -5.44 -14.26 1.35
CA VAL A 255 -4.95 -13.05 2.02
C VAL A 255 -6.13 -12.29 2.62
N PHE A 256 -6.11 -12.16 3.96
CA PHE A 256 -7.17 -11.49 4.73
C PHE A 256 -7.05 -9.96 4.74
N PHE A 257 -5.85 -9.43 4.53
CA PHE A 257 -5.59 -8.01 4.35
C PHE A 257 -4.25 -7.82 3.64
N SER A 258 -4.21 -6.98 2.61
CA SER A 258 -2.99 -6.53 1.93
C SER A 258 -3.16 -5.06 1.56
N PRO A 259 -2.31 -4.18 2.10
CA PRO A 259 -2.32 -2.76 1.76
C PRO A 259 -1.51 -2.47 0.48
N ASP A 260 -0.98 -3.50 -0.19
CA ASP A 260 -0.06 -3.35 -1.31
C ASP A 260 -0.80 -2.71 -2.51
N GLN A 261 -0.47 -1.45 -2.80
CA GLN A 261 -1.15 -0.65 -3.80
C GLN A 261 -0.16 0.26 -4.50
N ALA A 262 -0.29 0.46 -5.81
CA ALA A 262 0.39 1.53 -6.53
C ALA A 262 -0.61 2.61 -6.95
N PHE A 263 -0.22 3.88 -6.81
CA PHE A 263 -0.98 5.07 -7.20
C PHE A 263 -2.34 5.22 -6.49
N GLY A 264 -3.15 6.21 -6.88
CA GLY A 264 -4.43 6.55 -6.25
C GLY A 264 -4.30 7.26 -4.90
N TRP A 265 -5.26 7.01 -4.02
CA TRP A 265 -5.21 7.40 -2.61
C TRP A 265 -4.77 6.21 -1.75
N PRO A 266 -3.79 6.39 -0.86
CA PRO A 266 -3.38 5.33 0.05
C PRO A 266 -4.45 5.08 1.12
N HIS A 267 -4.50 3.84 1.61
CA HIS A 267 -5.14 3.53 2.89
C HIS A 267 -4.24 4.04 4.00
N LEU A 268 -4.77 4.88 4.89
CA LEU A 268 -4.02 5.45 6.01
C LEU A 268 -4.74 5.11 7.29
N GLU A 269 -4.03 4.60 8.29
CA GLU A 269 -4.54 4.38 9.65
C GLU A 269 -3.85 5.28 10.68
N GLY A 270 -2.66 5.79 10.36
CA GLY A 270 -1.86 6.69 11.18
C GLY A 270 -2.07 8.18 10.91
N HIS A 271 -1.44 9.01 11.73
CA HIS A 271 -1.36 10.47 11.53
C HIS A 271 -0.08 10.83 10.78
N PHE A 272 -0.21 11.58 9.68
CA PHE A 272 0.91 12.03 8.86
C PHE A 272 0.82 13.52 8.53
N PRO A 273 1.95 14.22 8.37
CA PRO A 273 1.98 15.64 8.01
C PRO A 273 1.66 15.87 6.52
N LEU A 274 0.58 15.26 6.00
CA LEU A 274 0.19 15.33 4.58
C LEU A 274 -0.24 16.74 4.14
N GLN A 275 -0.73 17.56 5.07
CA GLN A 275 -1.09 18.94 4.79
C GLN A 275 0.14 19.78 4.44
N GLU A 276 1.26 19.57 5.15
CA GLU A 276 2.53 20.25 4.87
C GLU A 276 3.12 19.79 3.52
N LEU A 277 3.00 18.49 3.21
CA LEU A 277 3.46 17.92 1.95
C LEU A 277 2.68 18.44 0.74
N SER A 278 1.38 18.70 0.91
CA SER A 278 0.46 19.04 -0.17
C SER A 278 0.72 20.44 -0.77
N ASP A 279 1.26 21.39 0.00
CA ASP A 279 1.58 22.76 -0.49
C ASP A 279 0.45 23.40 -1.34
N GLY A 280 -0.80 23.23 -0.89
CA GLY A 280 -1.99 23.75 -1.56
C GLY A 280 -2.59 22.88 -2.68
N GLU A 281 -1.99 21.73 -2.99
CA GLU A 281 -2.54 20.72 -3.92
C GLU A 281 -2.46 19.30 -3.34
N PRO A 282 -3.48 18.44 -3.50
CA PRO A 282 -3.43 17.14 -2.86
C PRO A 282 -2.29 16.28 -3.39
N TYR A 283 -1.45 15.78 -2.49
CA TYR A 283 -0.27 14.96 -2.77
C TYR A 283 -0.57 13.78 -3.70
N ARG A 284 0.50 13.18 -4.23
CA ARG A 284 0.44 11.96 -5.05
C ARG A 284 1.04 10.79 -4.30
N HIS A 285 0.39 9.65 -4.43
CA HIS A 285 0.87 8.38 -3.92
C HIS A 285 1.57 7.61 -5.04
N ILE A 286 2.72 7.00 -4.72
CA ILE A 286 3.47 6.16 -5.65
C ILE A 286 3.14 4.70 -5.35
N ILE A 287 3.41 4.25 -4.13
CA ILE A 287 3.21 2.87 -3.71
C ILE A 287 3.07 2.76 -2.19
N THR A 288 2.24 1.82 -1.75
CA THR A 288 2.17 1.30 -0.39
C THR A 288 2.71 -0.12 -0.43
N ILE A 289 3.62 -0.44 0.49
CA ILE A 289 4.26 -1.75 0.57
C ILE A 289 4.11 -2.27 1.99
N GLY A 290 3.32 -3.33 2.16
CA GLY A 290 3.29 -4.15 3.38
C GLY A 290 4.23 -5.35 3.32
N GLN A 291 4.73 -5.68 2.13
CA GLN A 291 5.77 -6.70 1.99
C GLN A 291 7.05 -6.26 2.75
N TYR A 292 7.63 -7.19 3.51
CA TYR A 292 8.87 -7.05 4.29
C TYR A 292 8.79 -6.35 5.64
N LEU A 293 7.66 -5.71 5.96
CA LEU A 293 7.48 -5.08 7.26
C LEU A 293 6.84 -6.08 8.23
N GLY A 294 7.46 -6.25 9.41
CA GLY A 294 6.97 -7.14 10.46
C GLY A 294 5.67 -6.63 11.07
N ASP A 295 4.98 -7.50 11.80
CA ASP A 295 3.79 -7.16 12.62
C ASP A 295 2.63 -6.46 11.89
N GLY A 296 2.53 -6.63 10.57
CA GLY A 296 1.45 -6.06 9.76
C GLY A 296 1.64 -4.58 9.42
N GLY A 297 2.83 -4.03 9.64
CA GLY A 297 3.16 -2.68 9.21
C GLY A 297 3.24 -2.54 7.69
N TYR A 298 3.17 -1.30 7.22
CA TYR A 298 3.34 -0.97 5.80
C TYR A 298 3.91 0.44 5.64
N VAL A 299 4.55 0.70 4.50
CA VAL A 299 5.17 2.00 4.19
C VAL A 299 4.52 2.62 2.96
N HIS A 300 4.15 3.90 3.07
CA HIS A 300 3.56 4.70 2.00
C HIS A 300 4.61 5.63 1.41
N PHE A 301 4.77 5.63 0.09
CA PHE A 301 5.61 6.57 -0.62
C PHE A 301 4.73 7.62 -1.29
N VAL A 302 4.89 8.86 -0.88
CA VAL A 302 4.08 9.99 -1.36
C VAL A 302 4.98 11.18 -1.70
N LEU A 303 4.50 12.08 -2.56
CA LEU A 303 5.23 13.29 -2.96
C LEU A 303 4.25 14.43 -3.31
N PRO A 304 4.71 15.69 -3.31
CA PRO A 304 3.89 16.82 -3.72
C PRO A 304 3.37 16.66 -5.16
N ALA A 305 2.13 17.07 -5.42
CA ALA A 305 1.50 16.89 -6.73
C ALA A 305 2.28 17.54 -7.87
N ARG A 306 2.83 18.72 -7.62
CA ARG A 306 3.68 19.44 -8.56
C ARG A 306 4.95 18.65 -8.91
N ALA A 307 5.63 18.10 -7.91
CA ALA A 307 6.84 17.32 -8.09
C ALA A 307 6.56 16.07 -8.94
N PHE A 308 5.43 15.39 -8.69
CA PHE A 308 5.00 14.27 -9.52
C PHE A 308 4.78 14.67 -10.98
N ARG A 309 4.09 15.80 -11.26
CA ARG A 309 3.88 16.29 -12.64
C ARG A 309 5.17 16.68 -13.35
N GLU A 310 6.15 17.17 -12.60
CA GLU A 310 7.46 17.61 -13.11
C GLU A 310 8.46 16.44 -13.24
N GLY A 311 8.11 15.23 -12.77
CA GLY A 311 9.00 14.07 -12.73
C GLY A 311 10.10 14.17 -11.65
N ASP A 312 9.93 15.08 -10.69
CA ASP A 312 10.87 15.27 -9.58
C ASP A 312 10.56 14.33 -8.42
N TYR A 313 11.02 13.09 -8.55
CA TYR A 313 10.89 12.08 -7.50
C TYR A 313 11.79 12.32 -6.29
N SER A 314 12.70 13.30 -6.31
CA SER A 314 13.58 13.60 -5.18
C SER A 314 12.84 14.15 -3.96
N ARG A 315 11.59 14.59 -4.17
CA ARG A 315 10.66 15.11 -3.17
C ARG A 315 9.80 14.04 -2.51
N THR A 316 10.01 12.77 -2.85
CA THR A 316 9.29 11.65 -2.23
C THR A 316 9.64 11.54 -0.75
N VAL A 317 8.64 11.34 0.09
CA VAL A 317 8.76 10.99 1.50
C VAL A 317 8.11 9.63 1.74
N ALA A 318 8.54 8.94 2.79
CA ALA A 318 8.06 7.61 3.14
C ALA A 318 7.49 7.61 4.55
N PHE A 319 6.22 7.22 4.68
CA PHE A 319 5.52 7.15 5.95
C PHE A 319 5.34 5.70 6.37
N LEU A 320 5.85 5.35 7.55
CA LEU A 320 5.75 4.01 8.11
C LEU A 320 4.54 3.92 9.05
N GLU A 321 3.67 2.95 8.80
CA GLU A 321 2.63 2.49 9.71
C GLU A 321 3.07 1.21 10.41
N CYS A 322 2.95 1.19 11.74
CA CYS A 322 3.22 0.04 12.60
C CYS A 322 2.16 -0.03 13.69
N PHE A 323 1.80 -1.24 14.10
CA PHE A 323 0.73 -1.53 15.08
C PHE A 323 1.26 -2.18 16.36
#